data_AF-A0AAQ4E659-F1
#
_entry.id   AF-A0AAQ4E659-F1
#
_cell.length_a   1.000
_cell.length_b   1.000
_cell.length_c   1.000
_cell.angle_alpha   90.00
_cell.angle_beta   90.00
_cell.angle_gamma   90.00
#
_symmetry.space_group_name_H-M   'P 1'
#
loop_
_entity.id
_entity.type
_entity.pdbx_description
1 polymer ?
#
loop_
_entity_poly.entity_id
_entity_poly.type
_entity_poly.pdbx_seq_one_letter_code
_entity_poly.pdbx_strand_id
1 'polypeptide(L)'
;MPDTTYRLSGFAGGIDWRPINFKQRLQTTRVCRLCGVVPHSIAVLPCTHFLCQSCLDGCADGGRSACPLDKMSFEADADVSWISFPQKHMERLQVL
;
A
#
# COMPACT_ATOMS: atom_id res chain seq x y z
N MET A 1 19.12 -13.63 -3.48
CA MET A 1 18.00 -13.31 -4.39
C MET A 1 17.19 -12.24 -3.68
N PRO A 2 16.93 -11.06 -4.26
CA PRO A 2 16.06 -10.11 -3.59
C PRO A 2 14.62 -10.61 -3.59
N ASP A 3 13.93 -10.44 -2.46
CA ASP A 3 12.55 -10.88 -2.28
C ASP A 3 11.62 -10.30 -3.36
N THR A 4 10.95 -11.20 -4.07
CA THR A 4 9.82 -10.88 -4.95
C THR A 4 8.50 -11.37 -4.36
N THR A 5 8.52 -11.79 -3.09
CA THR A 5 7.34 -12.24 -2.34
C THR A 5 6.65 -11.05 -1.69
N TYR A 6 5.39 -10.80 -2.03
CA TYR A 6 4.60 -9.73 -1.43
C TYR A 6 3.24 -10.27 -0.98
N ARG A 7 2.66 -9.64 0.03
CA ARG A 7 1.33 -9.96 0.51
C ARG A 7 0.31 -9.01 -0.11
N LEU A 8 -0.80 -9.52 -0.64
CA LEU A 8 -1.86 -8.68 -1.22
C LEU A 8 -2.94 -8.31 -0.19
N SER A 9 -3.62 -7.18 -0.39
CA SER A 9 -4.76 -6.74 0.43
C SER A 9 -5.79 -5.96 -0.39
N GLY A 10 -7.08 -6.20 -0.18
CA GLY A 10 -8.17 -5.54 -0.91
C GLY A 10 -8.35 -6.07 -2.34
N PHE A 11 -7.79 -7.23 -2.66
CA PHE A 11 -8.06 -8.00 -3.86
C PHE A 11 -9.11 -9.09 -3.54
N ALA A 12 -9.68 -9.76 -4.54
CA ALA A 12 -10.75 -10.75 -4.34
C ALA A 12 -10.45 -11.71 -3.16
N GLY A 13 -11.47 -12.07 -2.36
CA GLY A 13 -11.32 -12.68 -1.04
C GLY A 13 -10.53 -14.00 -0.94
N GLY A 14 -10.18 -14.65 -2.05
CA GLY A 14 -9.30 -15.83 -2.07
C GLY A 14 -7.79 -15.53 -2.18
N ILE A 15 -7.42 -14.26 -2.35
CA ILE A 15 -6.04 -13.82 -2.65
C ILE A 15 -5.50 -12.88 -1.55
N ASP A 16 -6.40 -12.27 -0.79
CA ASP A 16 -6.04 -11.38 0.31
C ASP A 16 -5.20 -12.07 1.38
N TRP A 17 -4.20 -11.34 1.85
CA TRP A 17 -3.22 -11.74 2.86
C TRP A 17 -2.35 -12.95 2.51
N ARG A 18 -2.38 -13.44 1.27
CA ARG A 18 -1.49 -14.51 0.81
C ARG A 18 -0.19 -13.94 0.28
N PRO A 19 0.97 -14.56 0.59
CA PRO A 19 2.22 -14.24 -0.09
C PRO A 19 2.15 -14.68 -1.55
N ILE A 20 2.57 -13.81 -2.45
CA ILE A 20 2.58 -14.00 -3.89
C ILE A 20 3.97 -13.66 -4.40
N ASN A 21 4.55 -14.59 -5.16
CA ASN A 21 5.80 -14.36 -5.87
C ASN A 21 5.53 -13.61 -7.17
N PHE A 22 6.17 -12.46 -7.32
CA PHE A 22 6.15 -11.69 -8.55
C PHE A 22 7.39 -11.99 -9.40
N LYS A 23 7.25 -11.93 -10.72
CA LYS A 23 8.39 -12.14 -11.64
C LYS A 23 9.45 -11.04 -11.54
N GLN A 24 9.01 -9.84 -11.21
CA GLN A 24 9.86 -8.66 -11.10
C GLN A 24 9.58 -7.97 -9.78
N ARG A 25 10.55 -7.21 -9.28
CA ARG A 25 10.30 -6.35 -8.13
C ARG A 25 9.19 -5.36 -8.47
N LEU A 26 8.23 -5.24 -7.57
CA LEU A 26 7.24 -4.19 -7.67
C LEU A 26 7.91 -2.83 -7.44
N GLN A 27 7.38 -1.81 -8.10
CA GLN A 27 7.75 -0.44 -7.79
C GLN A 27 7.44 -0.18 -6.31
N THR A 28 8.35 0.47 -5.59
CA THR A 28 8.20 0.77 -4.15
C THR A 28 6.94 1.59 -3.86
N THR A 29 6.45 2.33 -4.86
CA THR A 29 5.20 3.11 -4.82
C THR A 29 3.93 2.25 -4.77
N ARG A 30 4.04 0.92 -4.91
CA ARG A 30 2.92 -0.03 -4.84
C ARG A 30 2.85 -0.78 -3.52
N VAL A 31 3.86 -0.60 -2.67
CA VAL A 31 4.03 -1.36 -1.44
C VAL A 31 3.83 -0.41 -0.27
N CYS A 32 2.92 -0.76 0.64
CA CYS A 32 2.76 -0.03 1.88
C CYS A 32 4.10 0.01 2.63
N ARG A 33 4.60 1.20 2.91
CA ARG A 33 5.91 1.40 3.56
C ARG A 33 5.91 0.98 5.03
N LEU A 34 4.73 0.86 5.65
CA LEU A 34 4.60 0.46 7.05
C LEU A 34 4.53 -1.07 7.23
N CYS A 35 3.66 -1.76 6.49
CA CYS A 35 3.40 -3.19 6.68
C CYS A 35 3.84 -4.09 5.51
N GLY A 36 4.34 -3.53 4.41
CA GLY A 36 4.87 -4.29 3.28
C GLY A 36 3.83 -4.95 2.37
N VAL A 37 2.53 -4.76 2.63
CA VAL A 37 1.47 -5.28 1.75
C VAL A 37 1.37 -4.47 0.47
N VAL A 38 0.89 -5.10 -0.59
CA VAL A 38 0.53 -4.46 -1.85
C VAL A 38 -0.99 -4.36 -1.88
N PRO A 39 -1.56 -3.17 -1.60
CA PRO A 39 -3.01 -3.00 -1.59
C PRO A 39 -3.56 -2.78 -3.00
N HIS A 40 -4.85 -3.02 -3.20
CA HIS A 40 -5.53 -2.64 -4.45
C HIS A 40 -5.52 -1.12 -4.68
N SER A 41 -5.56 -0.32 -3.62
CA SER A 41 -5.35 1.12 -3.64
C SER A 41 -4.35 1.54 -2.58
N ILE A 42 -3.48 2.49 -2.90
CA ILE A 42 -2.47 3.00 -1.98
C ILE A 42 -2.64 4.51 -1.80
N ALA A 43 -2.59 4.93 -0.54
CA ALA A 43 -2.58 6.33 -0.15
C ALA A 43 -1.17 6.91 -0.34
N VAL A 44 -1.11 8.12 -0.88
CA VAL A 44 0.10 8.94 -1.03
C VAL A 44 -0.04 10.12 -0.09
N LEU A 45 0.82 10.18 0.92
CA LEU A 45 0.87 11.28 1.89
C LEU A 45 1.70 12.46 1.34
N PRO A 46 1.55 13.68 1.88
CA PRO A 46 2.35 14.85 1.48
C PRO A 46 3.86 14.64 1.62
N CYS A 47 4.27 13.84 2.61
CA CYS A 47 5.66 13.46 2.79
C CYS A 47 6.17 12.40 1.80
N THR A 48 5.39 12.09 0.76
CA THR A 48 5.69 11.11 -0.31
C THR A 48 5.72 9.65 0.13
N HIS A 49 5.30 9.36 1.37
CA HIS A 49 5.16 8.00 1.86
C HIS A 49 3.85 7.34 1.38
N PHE A 50 3.93 6.03 1.16
CA PHE A 50 2.84 5.22 0.62
C PHE A 50 2.28 4.27 1.70
N LEU A 51 0.97 4.34 1.98
CA LEU A 51 0.31 3.51 2.98
C LEU A 51 -0.92 2.78 2.40
N CYS A 52 -1.21 1.57 2.87
CA CYS A 52 -2.51 0.95 2.61
C CYS A 52 -3.59 1.60 3.49
N GLN A 53 -4.87 1.44 3.12
CA GLN A 53 -6.02 1.99 3.86
C GLN A 53 -5.95 1.68 5.36
N SER A 54 -5.76 0.42 5.74
CA SER A 54 -5.71 0.04 7.17
C SER A 54 -4.59 0.72 7.95
N CYS A 55 -3.44 0.97 7.32
CA CYS A 55 -2.35 1.72 7.96
C CYS A 55 -2.63 3.22 8.01
N LEU A 56 -3.30 3.77 7.00
CA LEU A 56 -3.74 5.17 6.99
C LEU A 56 -4.79 5.43 8.09
N ASP A 57 -5.77 4.55 8.24
CA ASP A 57 -6.82 4.66 9.27
C ASP A 57 -6.22 4.68 10.68
N GLY A 58 -5.12 3.94 10.89
CA GLY A 58 -4.34 3.95 12.13
C GLY A 58 -3.47 5.19 12.35
N CYS A 59 -3.40 6.13 11.40
CA CYS A 59 -2.63 7.37 11.55
C CYS A 59 -3.39 8.46 12.31
N ALA A 60 -4.71 8.31 12.48
CA ALA A 60 -5.53 9.26 13.21
C ALA A 60 -5.34 9.09 14.72
N ASP A 61 -4.82 10.11 15.39
CA ASP A 61 -4.72 10.16 16.85
C ASP A 61 -5.28 11.50 17.37
N GLY A 62 -6.33 11.42 18.19
CA GLY A 62 -6.93 12.59 18.85
C GLY A 62 -7.37 13.71 17.89
N GLY A 63 -7.78 13.38 16.66
CA GLY A 63 -8.23 14.33 15.64
C GLY A 63 -7.11 14.97 14.81
N ARG A 64 -5.85 14.54 14.98
CA ARG A 64 -4.73 14.91 14.10
C ARG A 64 -4.19 13.67 13.41
N SER A 65 -3.98 13.76 12.10
CA SER A 65 -3.31 12.70 11.35
C SER A 65 -1.85 13.04 11.16
N ALA A 66 -0.97 12.08 11.43
CA ALA A 66 0.47 12.24 11.23
C ALA A 66 1.06 10.98 10.59
N CYS A 67 2.00 11.16 9.68
CA CYS A 67 2.65 10.04 9.03
C CYS A 67 3.40 9.20 10.09
N PRO A 68 3.22 7.88 10.11
CA PRO A 68 3.82 7.04 11.14
C PRO A 68 5.34 6.96 11.01
N LEU A 69 5.89 7.26 9.83
CA LEU A 69 7.31 7.13 9.48
C LEU A 69 8.14 8.37 9.85
N ASP A 70 7.64 9.57 9.55
CA ASP A 70 8.38 10.83 9.75
C ASP A 70 7.65 11.83 10.67
N LYS A 71 6.46 11.48 11.14
CA LYS A 71 5.60 12.30 12.02
C LYS A 71 5.12 13.61 11.40
N MET A 72 5.22 13.77 10.08
CA MET A 72 4.65 14.91 9.37
C MET A 72 3.12 14.88 9.49
N SER A 73 2.53 15.96 10.02
CA SER A 73 1.09 16.13 10.10
C SER A 73 0.47 16.34 8.72
N PHE A 74 -0.75 15.85 8.53
CA PHE A 74 -1.53 16.03 7.31
C PHE A 74 -3.04 16.01 7.61
N GLU A 75 -3.85 16.57 6.73
CA GLU A 75 -5.31 16.44 6.75
C GLU A 75 -5.76 15.30 5.83
N ALA A 76 -6.32 14.22 6.39
CA ALA A 76 -6.60 13.00 5.63
C ALA A 76 -7.50 13.22 4.39
N ASP A 77 -8.44 14.16 4.45
CA ASP A 77 -9.40 14.42 3.38
C ASP A 77 -8.89 15.41 2.31
N ALA A 78 -7.90 16.25 2.64
CA ALA A 78 -7.37 17.28 1.75
C ALA A 78 -5.99 16.94 1.18
N ASP A 79 -5.15 16.27 1.98
CA ASP A 79 -3.73 16.09 1.71
C ASP A 79 -3.37 14.70 1.18
N VAL A 80 -4.29 13.74 1.24
CA VAL A 80 -4.04 12.35 0.82
C VAL A 80 -4.57 12.11 -0.59
N SER A 81 -3.68 11.68 -1.47
CA SER A 81 -4.04 11.22 -2.82
C SER A 81 -4.08 9.69 -2.90
N TRP A 82 -4.86 9.14 -3.84
CA TRP A 82 -5.01 7.70 -4.00
C TRP A 82 -4.58 7.21 -5.38
N ILE A 83 -3.86 6.10 -5.41
CA ILE A 83 -3.51 5.38 -6.64
C ILE A 83 -4.13 3.99 -6.57
N SER A 84 -4.94 3.63 -7.57
CA SER A 84 -5.56 2.30 -7.69
C SER A 84 -4.79 1.41 -8.66
N PHE A 85 -4.66 0.13 -8.33
CA PHE A 85 -3.99 -0.91 -9.10
C PHE A 85 -4.99 -2.01 -9.47
N PRO A 86 -5.70 -1.86 -10.62
CA PRO A 86 -6.68 -2.84 -11.06
C PRO A 86 -6.09 -4.24 -11.16
N GLN A 87 -6.87 -5.26 -10.80
CA GLN A 87 -6.45 -6.68 -10.83
C GLN A 87 -5.79 -7.10 -12.16
N LYS A 88 -6.34 -6.66 -13.30
CA LYS A 88 -5.78 -6.91 -14.64
C LYS A 88 -4.31 -6.46 -14.81
N HIS A 89 -3.84 -5.50 -14.02
CA HIS A 89 -2.46 -5.05 -14.00
C HIS A 89 -1.59 -6.01 -13.18
N MET A 90 -2.13 -6.56 -12.09
CA MET A 90 -1.45 -7.51 -11.20
C MET A 90 -1.30 -8.88 -11.85
N GLU A 91 -2.31 -9.33 -12.61
CA GLU A 91 -2.27 -10.58 -13.38
C GLU A 91 -1.13 -10.62 -14.40
N ARG A 92 -0.75 -9.46 -14.98
CA ARG A 92 0.41 -9.36 -15.88
C ARG A 92 1.76 -9.53 -15.16
N LEU A 93 1.78 -9.36 -13.84
CA LEU A 93 2.98 -9.46 -13.00
C LEU A 93 3.09 -10.83 -12.30
N GLN A 94 2.00 -11.62 -12.32
CA GLN A 94 1.92 -12.98 -11.80
C GLN A 94 2.03 -13.99 -12.95
N VAL A 95 3.05 -14.86 -12.99
CA VAL A 95 2.90 -16.18 -13.64
C VAL A 95 3.86 -17.20 -13.00
N LEU A 96 3.24 -18.30 -12.53
CA LEU A 96 3.72 -19.60 -12.05
C LEU A 96 4.35 -19.64 -10.64
#